data_AF-A0A099NXH2-F1
#
_entry.id   AF-A0A099NXH2-F1
#
_cell.length_a   1.000
_cell.length_b   1.000
_cell.length_c   1.000
_cell.angle_alpha   90.00
_cell.angle_beta   90.00
_cell.angle_gamma   90.00
#
_symmetry.space_group_name_H-M   'P 1'
#
loop_
_entity.id
_entity.type
_entity.pdbx_description
1 polymer ?
#
loop_
_entity_poly.entity_id
_entity_poly.type
_entity_poly.pdbx_seq_one_letter_code
_entity_poly.pdbx_strand_id
1 'polypeptide(L)'
;MFDLDFASIPNKEAWISSARQATENPSDFKNWEKLVQLTEILPSINHKTKNTITAHSKEVEKQLVLITHENLLINFPLLEQYWINYAEWHYKFNDLSNCMKTFERALKIIPSSLVIWIAYLEILMKVYYYDHETMIKYFERARISIGYHYYCSIFFDKYLIFLKKNKLEKNYHFILRRIIEIPQHEYLKYFKTYFSLIENANLDTIKYILSGNDLKNDFNLSWVDLLNEDTFSKLKTDIRKKFVDLYITTQYYTWKFYEFEKRLKTNYFKPHHELSRLELNTWNSYIEYVEVLNLKIATKEREHSLIKNNQALIQSVYERCLVVTGNYHFFWIKLANYYLNYNNIDLAKETLLRGIYANPIRNLKLRIRLIDLYTITLEFDKAKAIIYELLQLLPNNLEIFCKMLQVEHFTLPSNVEKLIMNKLTEISKSKNALLENQFDYLFIEMLDYSCIPTSRLRKIFEHFNRKKSTYYIKAKTMFTELYENSGSKHTVEAKKDGWCCEYF
;
A
#
# COMPACT_ATOMS: atom_id res chain seq x y z
N MET A 1 -6.12 -30.84 0.34
CA MET A 1 -6.14 -31.17 1.78
C MET A 1 -5.37 -32.45 1.90
N PHE A 2 -4.09 -32.39 2.29
CA PHE A 2 -3.31 -33.60 2.54
C PHE A 2 -3.74 -34.14 3.90
N ASP A 3 -4.02 -35.44 3.99
CA ASP A 3 -4.25 -36.14 5.26
C ASP A 3 -2.93 -36.11 6.05
N LEU A 4 -2.75 -35.03 6.82
CA LEU A 4 -1.65 -34.90 7.77
C LEU A 4 -1.89 -35.93 8.86
N ASP A 5 -1.02 -36.92 8.98
CA ASP A 5 -1.06 -37.84 10.11
C ASP A 5 -0.66 -37.10 11.40
N PHE A 6 -1.68 -36.54 12.05
CA PHE A 6 -1.52 -35.80 13.30
C PHE A 6 -0.97 -36.67 14.44
N ALA A 7 -0.85 -38.00 14.30
CA ALA A 7 -0.22 -38.85 15.31
C ALA A 7 1.30 -38.68 15.37
N SER A 8 1.94 -38.20 14.30
CA SER A 8 3.40 -38.06 14.24
C SER A 8 3.94 -36.73 14.80
N ILE A 9 3.08 -35.84 15.27
CA ILE A 9 3.44 -34.49 15.74
C ILE A 9 4.01 -34.56 17.16
N PRO A 10 5.26 -34.13 17.40
CA PRO A 10 5.81 -34.02 18.75
C PRO A 10 5.01 -33.00 19.57
N ASN A 11 4.65 -33.34 20.82
CA ASN A 11 3.91 -32.45 21.73
C ASN A 11 2.57 -31.94 21.16
N LYS A 12 1.84 -32.83 20.47
CA LYS A 12 0.58 -32.58 19.76
C LYS A 12 -0.45 -31.77 20.55
N GLU A 13 -0.65 -32.06 21.83
CA GLU A 13 -1.67 -31.40 22.65
C GLU A 13 -1.37 -29.91 22.89
N ALA A 14 -0.10 -29.57 23.16
CA ALA A 14 0.34 -28.19 23.32
C ALA A 14 0.22 -27.42 21.99
N TRP A 15 0.53 -28.06 20.86
CA TRP A 15 0.37 -27.45 19.56
C TRP A 15 -1.10 -27.20 19.21
N ILE A 16 -1.96 -28.21 19.37
CA ILE A 16 -3.41 -28.11 19.07
C ILE A 16 -4.07 -27.05 19.95
N SER A 17 -3.74 -26.98 21.24
CA SER A 17 -4.29 -25.95 22.12
C SER A 17 -3.86 -24.54 21.71
N SER A 18 -2.59 -24.33 21.34
CA SER A 18 -2.12 -23.04 20.82
C SER A 18 -2.74 -22.69 19.48
N ALA A 19 -2.94 -23.68 18.60
CA ALA A 19 -3.59 -23.49 17.30
C ALA A 19 -5.06 -23.08 17.49
N ARG A 20 -5.78 -23.74 18.41
CA ARG A 20 -7.15 -23.37 18.78
C ARG A 20 -7.25 -21.93 19.29
N GLN A 21 -6.36 -21.54 20.21
CA GLN A 21 -6.29 -20.16 20.72
C GLN A 21 -6.08 -19.13 19.61
N ALA A 22 -5.21 -19.42 18.64
CA ALA A 22 -4.97 -18.55 17.50
C ALA A 22 -6.18 -18.48 16.55
N THR A 23 -6.88 -19.59 16.33
CA THR A 23 -8.07 -19.63 15.46
C THR A 23 -9.32 -19.02 16.08
N GLU A 24 -9.48 -19.13 17.40
CA GLU A 24 -10.61 -18.54 18.13
C GLU A 24 -10.53 -17.01 18.14
N ASN A 25 -9.31 -16.46 18.25
CA ASN A 25 -9.05 -15.02 18.19
C ASN A 25 -8.02 -14.69 17.10
N PRO A 26 -8.39 -14.71 15.81
CA PRO A 26 -7.46 -14.49 14.70
C PRO A 26 -6.77 -13.13 14.74
N SER A 27 -7.40 -12.13 15.36
CA SER A 27 -6.83 -10.79 15.52
C SER A 27 -5.75 -10.70 16.59
N ASP A 28 -5.57 -11.68 17.48
CA ASP A 28 -4.57 -11.60 18.57
C ASP A 28 -3.20 -12.14 18.12
N PHE A 29 -2.28 -11.22 17.84
CA PHE A 29 -0.94 -11.55 17.36
C PHE A 29 -0.13 -12.41 18.35
N LYS A 30 -0.33 -12.27 19.67
CA LYS A 30 0.45 -13.03 20.66
C LYS A 30 0.21 -14.53 20.57
N ASN A 31 -1.01 -14.93 20.26
CA ASN A 31 -1.38 -16.34 20.11
C ASN A 31 -0.71 -16.94 18.86
N TRP A 32 -0.64 -16.16 17.77
CA TRP A 32 0.06 -16.54 16.56
C TRP A 32 1.57 -16.63 16.75
N GLU A 33 2.18 -15.66 17.44
CA GLU A 33 3.61 -15.68 17.74
C GLU A 33 3.99 -16.91 18.58
N LYS A 34 3.21 -17.20 19.62
CA LYS A 34 3.38 -18.42 20.45
C LYS A 34 3.28 -19.69 19.60
N LEU A 35 2.31 -19.76 18.69
CA LEU A 35 2.14 -20.90 17.79
C LEU A 35 3.34 -21.08 16.86
N VAL A 36 3.85 -19.99 16.27
CA VAL A 36 5.04 -20.04 15.41
C VAL A 36 6.25 -20.53 16.20
N GLN A 37 6.51 -19.98 17.38
CA GLN A 37 7.64 -20.40 18.22
C GLN A 37 7.57 -21.89 18.58
N LEU A 38 6.38 -22.42 18.90
CA LEU A 38 6.16 -23.84 19.15
C LEU A 38 6.40 -24.70 17.90
N THR A 39 6.10 -24.19 16.71
CA THR A 39 6.31 -24.91 15.44
C THR A 39 7.76 -24.94 15.00
N GLU A 40 8.48 -23.83 15.12
CA GLU A 40 9.87 -23.75 14.66
C GLU A 40 10.82 -24.50 15.60
N ILE A 41 10.48 -24.50 16.90
CA ILE A 41 11.23 -25.15 17.97
C ILE A 41 10.35 -26.27 18.52
N LEU A 42 10.20 -27.36 17.75
CA LEU A 42 9.50 -28.55 18.24
C LEU A 42 10.30 -29.13 19.43
N PRO A 43 9.75 -29.17 20.66
CA PRO A 43 10.40 -29.87 21.74
C PRO A 43 10.45 -31.37 21.41
N SER A 44 11.60 -32.00 21.63
CA SER A 44 11.74 -33.45 21.54
C SER A 44 10.66 -34.16 22.36
N ILE A 45 10.25 -35.38 21.95
CA ILE A 45 9.28 -36.25 22.65
C ILE A 45 9.59 -36.36 24.16
N ASN A 46 10.86 -36.20 24.56
CA ASN A 46 11.32 -36.29 25.94
C ASN A 46 11.57 -34.94 26.64
N HIS A 47 11.17 -33.79 26.06
CA HIS A 47 11.35 -32.42 26.56
C HIS A 47 12.79 -31.99 26.92
N LYS A 48 13.81 -32.81 26.59
CA LYS A 48 15.22 -32.59 26.97
C LYS A 48 16.06 -31.87 25.91
N THR A 49 15.66 -31.88 24.63
CA THR A 49 16.39 -31.19 23.55
C THR A 49 15.43 -30.33 22.72
N LYS A 50 15.86 -29.10 22.43
CA LYS A 50 15.24 -28.21 21.44
C LYS A 50 15.80 -28.58 20.08
N ASN A 51 15.06 -29.32 19.26
CA ASN A 51 15.50 -29.64 17.91
C ASN A 51 14.84 -28.65 16.95
N THR A 52 15.64 -27.80 16.31
CA THR A 52 15.15 -26.95 15.22
C THR A 52 14.84 -27.80 14.01
N ILE A 53 13.73 -27.52 13.32
CA ILE A 53 13.35 -28.23 12.09
C ILE A 53 14.43 -28.01 11.03
N THR A 54 14.79 -29.08 10.32
CA THR A 54 15.82 -29.05 9.26
C THR A 54 15.27 -29.64 7.96
N ALA A 55 16.05 -29.56 6.88
CA ALA A 55 15.73 -30.19 5.60
C ALA A 55 15.45 -31.71 5.69
N HIS A 56 15.98 -32.38 6.72
CA HIS A 56 15.84 -33.83 6.93
C HIS A 56 14.71 -34.20 7.92
N SER A 57 14.00 -33.21 8.45
CA SER A 57 12.82 -33.42 9.31
C SER A 57 11.70 -34.14 8.57
N LYS A 58 10.75 -34.71 9.32
CA LYS A 58 9.60 -35.42 8.73
C LYS A 58 8.76 -34.44 7.90
N GLU A 59 8.15 -34.93 6.82
CA GLU A 59 7.35 -34.08 5.93
C GLU A 59 6.21 -33.39 6.66
N VAL A 60 5.56 -34.07 7.61
CA VAL A 60 4.50 -33.51 8.46
C VAL A 60 4.99 -32.28 9.25
N GLU A 61 6.22 -32.30 9.78
CA GLU A 61 6.80 -31.19 10.54
C GLU A 61 7.09 -29.99 9.63
N LYS A 62 7.59 -30.24 8.41
CA LYS A 62 7.81 -29.19 7.40
C LYS A 62 6.50 -28.52 7.02
N GLN A 63 5.46 -29.31 6.71
CA GLN A 63 4.15 -28.80 6.33
C GLN A 63 3.51 -27.98 7.46
N LEU A 64 3.66 -28.39 8.73
CA LEU A 64 3.17 -27.62 9.87
C LEU A 64 3.79 -26.22 9.96
N VAL A 65 5.10 -26.09 9.75
CA VAL A 65 5.77 -24.78 9.72
C VAL A 65 5.19 -23.91 8.62
N LEU A 66 5.05 -24.48 7.41
CA LEU A 66 4.58 -23.74 6.25
C LEU A 66 3.12 -23.27 6.43
N ILE A 67 2.24 -24.14 6.91
CA ILE A 67 0.82 -23.82 7.17
C ILE A 67 0.69 -22.77 8.27
N THR A 68 1.51 -22.86 9.33
CA THR A 68 1.45 -21.91 10.43
C THR A 68 1.85 -20.51 9.98
N HIS A 69 2.92 -20.40 9.20
CA HIS A 69 3.35 -19.12 8.62
C HIS A 69 2.33 -18.56 7.63
N GLU A 70 1.77 -19.41 6.76
CA GLU A 70 0.72 -19.02 5.82
C GLU A 70 -0.48 -18.41 6.56
N ASN A 71 -1.00 -19.11 7.57
CA ASN A 71 -2.14 -18.65 8.35
C ASN A 71 -1.84 -17.37 9.14
N LEU A 72 -0.63 -17.22 9.70
CA LEU A 72 -0.21 -15.99 10.35
C LEU A 72 -0.22 -14.81 9.37
N LEU A 73 0.33 -15.00 8.17
CA LEU A 73 0.44 -13.95 7.16
C LEU A 73 -0.89 -13.62 6.45
N ILE A 74 -1.86 -14.52 6.45
CA ILE A 74 -3.25 -14.22 6.05
C ILE A 74 -3.88 -13.22 7.03
N ASN A 75 -3.61 -13.37 8.33
CA ASN A 75 -4.16 -12.49 9.36
C ASN A 75 -3.35 -11.21 9.57
N PHE A 76 -2.03 -11.25 9.37
CA PHE A 76 -1.10 -10.13 9.55
C PHE A 76 -0.16 -9.96 8.35
N PRO A 77 -0.68 -9.55 7.19
CA PRO A 77 0.09 -9.52 5.95
C PRO A 77 1.16 -8.42 5.89
N LEU A 78 1.13 -7.42 6.79
CA LEU A 78 2.11 -6.33 6.86
C LEU A 78 3.38 -6.68 7.64
N LEU A 79 3.51 -7.91 8.14
CA LEU A 79 4.67 -8.35 8.93
C LEU A 79 5.83 -8.77 8.02
N GLU A 80 6.68 -7.80 7.67
CA GLU A 80 7.80 -7.99 6.74
C GLU A 80 8.75 -9.13 7.15
N GLN A 81 9.11 -9.23 8.43
CA GLN A 81 10.04 -10.27 8.90
C GLN A 81 9.45 -11.68 8.78
N TYR A 82 8.14 -11.86 8.99
CA TYR A 82 7.52 -13.18 8.89
C TYR A 82 7.41 -13.65 7.44
N TRP A 83 7.26 -12.73 6.48
CA TRP A 83 7.38 -13.05 5.06
C TRP A 83 8.78 -13.59 4.70
N ILE A 84 9.82 -12.95 5.24
CA ILE A 84 11.21 -13.36 5.03
C ILE A 84 11.42 -14.75 5.64
N ASN A 85 11.04 -14.95 6.92
CA ASN A 85 11.17 -16.24 7.59
C ASN A 85 10.42 -17.34 6.82
N TYR A 86 9.21 -17.07 6.34
CA TYR A 86 8.42 -18.04 5.57
C TYR A 86 9.11 -18.43 4.25
N ALA A 87 9.65 -17.47 3.51
CA ALA A 87 10.40 -17.75 2.29
C ALA A 87 11.73 -18.47 2.57
N GLU A 88 12.41 -18.15 3.67
CA GLU A 88 13.62 -18.85 4.12
C GLU A 88 13.34 -20.30 4.52
N TRP A 89 12.16 -20.60 5.09
CA TRP A 89 11.76 -21.99 5.36
C TRP A 89 11.62 -22.81 4.08
N HIS A 90 10.98 -22.27 3.04
CA HIS A 90 10.96 -22.90 1.71
C HIS A 90 12.36 -23.13 1.15
N TYR A 91 13.24 -22.14 1.28
CA TYR A 91 14.65 -22.27 0.88
C TYR A 91 15.38 -23.36 1.67
N LYS A 92 15.21 -23.42 3.00
CA LYS A 92 15.78 -24.47 3.87
C LYS A 92 15.27 -25.87 3.52
N PHE A 93 14.06 -25.99 2.98
CA PHE A 93 13.49 -27.24 2.50
C PHE A 93 13.85 -27.57 1.05
N ASN A 94 14.78 -26.81 0.44
CA ASN A 94 15.19 -26.92 -0.97
C ASN A 94 14.05 -26.68 -1.98
N ASP A 95 13.00 -25.97 -1.59
CA ASP A 95 11.91 -25.57 -2.48
C ASP A 95 12.12 -24.13 -2.99
N LEU A 96 12.98 -24.00 -3.99
CA LEU A 96 13.30 -22.70 -4.60
C LEU A 96 12.09 -22.06 -5.29
N SER A 97 11.20 -22.88 -5.86
CA SER A 97 10.02 -22.38 -6.60
C SER A 97 9.05 -21.67 -5.66
N ASN A 98 8.70 -22.32 -4.54
CA ASN A 98 7.81 -21.71 -3.57
C ASN A 98 8.49 -20.61 -2.74
N CYS A 99 9.81 -20.69 -2.53
CA CYS A 99 10.58 -19.58 -1.97
C CYS A 99 10.42 -18.28 -2.80
N MET A 100 10.66 -18.34 -4.11
CA MET A 100 10.48 -17.18 -4.99
C MET A 100 9.03 -16.70 -5.03
N LYS A 101 8.06 -17.61 -5.17
CA LYS A 101 6.61 -17.25 -5.15
C LYS A 101 6.21 -16.55 -3.86
N THR A 102 6.79 -16.95 -2.73
CA THR A 102 6.52 -16.35 -1.42
C THR A 102 7.02 -14.90 -1.38
N PHE A 103 8.26 -14.63 -1.81
CA PHE A 103 8.76 -13.25 -1.93
C PHE A 103 7.92 -12.41 -2.88
N GLU A 104 7.56 -12.95 -4.05
CA GLU A 104 6.72 -12.28 -5.03
C GLU A 104 5.34 -11.93 -4.46
N ARG A 105 4.74 -12.83 -3.68
CA ARG A 105 3.47 -12.56 -2.99
C ARG A 105 3.62 -11.47 -1.94
N ALA A 106 4.69 -11.50 -1.16
CA ALA A 106 5.00 -10.47 -0.17
C ALA A 106 5.15 -9.09 -0.82
N LEU A 107 5.85 -9.01 -1.95
CA LEU A 107 6.11 -7.77 -2.70
C LEU A 107 4.86 -7.22 -3.42
N LYS A 108 3.83 -8.04 -3.66
CA LYS A 108 2.52 -7.51 -4.11
C LYS A 108 1.79 -6.78 -2.99
N ILE A 109 1.97 -7.22 -1.75
CA ILE A 109 1.33 -6.61 -0.57
C ILE A 109 2.14 -5.40 -0.12
N ILE A 110 3.46 -5.54 -0.03
CA ILE A 110 4.41 -4.55 0.48
C ILE A 110 5.51 -4.26 -0.57
N PRO A 111 5.19 -3.57 -1.67
CA PRO A 111 6.08 -3.40 -2.82
C PRO A 111 7.35 -2.61 -2.50
N SER A 112 7.28 -1.66 -1.58
CA SER A 112 8.42 -0.82 -1.20
C SER A 112 9.12 -1.28 0.09
N SER A 113 8.92 -2.54 0.52
CA SER A 113 9.65 -3.10 1.67
C SER A 113 11.13 -3.26 1.35
N LEU A 114 11.96 -2.42 1.97
CA LEU A 114 13.40 -2.49 1.82
C LEU A 114 13.95 -3.83 2.33
N VAL A 115 13.42 -4.34 3.44
CA VAL A 115 13.93 -5.56 4.10
C VAL A 115 13.60 -6.81 3.26
N ILE A 116 12.38 -6.92 2.73
CA ILE A 116 11.98 -8.04 1.88
C ILE A 116 12.82 -8.07 0.60
N TRP A 117 13.01 -6.93 -0.06
CA TRP A 117 13.84 -6.85 -1.27
C TRP A 117 15.28 -7.26 -1.02
N ILE A 118 15.87 -6.85 0.11
CA ILE A 118 17.24 -7.23 0.46
C ILE A 118 17.35 -8.75 0.66
N ALA A 119 16.45 -9.34 1.46
CA ALA A 119 16.44 -10.77 1.71
C ALA A 119 16.22 -11.56 0.41
N TYR A 120 15.33 -11.08 -0.47
CA TYR A 120 15.08 -11.71 -1.75
C TYR A 120 16.32 -11.67 -2.66
N LEU A 121 16.97 -10.50 -2.78
CA LEU A 121 18.18 -10.34 -3.57
C LEU A 121 19.33 -11.21 -3.05
N GLU A 122 19.46 -11.41 -1.73
CA GLU A 122 20.47 -12.30 -1.16
C GLU A 122 20.28 -13.76 -1.56
N ILE A 123 19.03 -14.24 -1.63
CA ILE A 123 18.72 -15.58 -2.11
C ILE A 123 18.94 -15.67 -3.63
N LEU A 124 18.47 -14.68 -4.38
CA LEU A 124 18.66 -14.63 -5.83
C LEU A 124 20.14 -14.61 -6.22
N MET A 125 20.99 -13.89 -5.49
CA MET A 125 22.45 -13.89 -5.70
C MET A 125 23.08 -15.27 -5.49
N LYS A 126 22.52 -16.11 -4.61
CA LYS A 126 22.97 -17.50 -4.42
C LYS A 126 22.50 -18.39 -5.56
N VAL A 127 21.26 -18.21 -6.02
CA VAL A 127 20.65 -19.00 -7.10
C VAL A 127 21.26 -18.68 -8.47
N TYR A 128 21.38 -17.40 -8.81
CA TYR A 128 21.87 -16.92 -10.10
C TYR A 128 23.32 -16.43 -10.03
N TYR A 129 24.18 -17.19 -9.35
CA TYR A 129 25.58 -16.81 -9.14
C TYR A 129 26.33 -16.55 -10.46
N TYR A 130 26.06 -17.35 -11.49
CA TYR A 130 26.70 -17.24 -12.81
C TYR A 130 25.90 -16.43 -13.85
N ASP A 131 24.61 -16.17 -13.61
CA ASP A 131 23.74 -15.45 -14.56
C ASP A 131 23.62 -13.98 -14.14
N HIS A 132 24.61 -13.19 -14.57
CA HIS A 132 24.67 -11.77 -14.24
C HIS A 132 23.57 -10.95 -14.93
N GLU A 133 23.11 -11.35 -16.12
CA GLU A 133 22.09 -10.60 -16.86
C GLU A 133 20.75 -10.66 -16.15
N THR A 134 20.35 -11.86 -15.72
CA THR A 134 19.12 -12.05 -14.94
C THR A 134 19.21 -11.35 -13.59
N MET A 135 20.37 -11.41 -12.91
CA MET A 135 20.55 -10.68 -11.65
C MET A 135 20.42 -9.17 -11.81
N ILE A 136 20.94 -8.58 -12.89
CA ILE A 136 20.78 -7.15 -13.17
C ILE A 136 19.30 -6.79 -13.33
N LYS A 137 18.50 -7.64 -13.99
CA LYS A 137 17.04 -7.42 -14.14
C LYS A 137 16.36 -7.36 -12.77
N TYR A 138 16.73 -8.24 -11.84
CA TYR A 138 16.20 -8.19 -10.47
C TYR A 138 16.66 -6.96 -9.69
N PHE A 139 17.93 -6.54 -9.81
CA PHE A 139 18.41 -5.29 -9.21
C PHE A 139 17.68 -4.08 -9.76
N GLU A 140 17.46 -4.00 -11.08
CA GLU A 140 16.72 -2.90 -11.69
C GLU A 140 15.25 -2.86 -11.27
N ARG A 141 14.62 -4.03 -11.14
CA ARG A 141 13.26 -4.13 -10.60
C ARG A 141 13.18 -3.64 -9.15
N ALA A 142 14.11 -4.09 -8.29
CA ALA A 142 14.20 -3.60 -6.93
C ALA A 142 14.46 -2.08 -6.90
N ARG A 143 15.34 -1.56 -7.77
CA ARG A 143 15.63 -0.13 -7.87
C ARG A 143 14.38 0.70 -8.19
N ILE A 144 13.48 0.20 -9.03
CA ILE A 144 12.21 0.88 -9.32
C ILE A 144 11.31 0.93 -8.08
N SER A 145 11.25 -0.16 -7.30
CA SER A 145 10.37 -0.26 -6.13
C SER A 145 10.89 0.44 -4.87
N ILE A 146 12.20 0.40 -4.60
CA ILE A 146 12.82 0.89 -3.35
C ILE A 146 13.96 1.89 -3.55
N GLY A 147 14.28 2.27 -4.79
CA GLY A 147 15.41 3.16 -5.07
C GLY A 147 15.26 4.57 -4.50
N TYR A 148 14.03 5.04 -4.25
CA TYR A 148 13.76 6.36 -3.65
C TYR A 148 13.43 6.30 -2.15
N HIS A 149 13.60 5.14 -1.52
CA HIS A 149 13.44 5.00 -0.08
C HIS A 149 14.52 5.83 0.64
N TYR A 150 14.16 6.55 1.71
CA TYR A 150 15.13 7.43 2.41
C TYR A 150 16.36 6.67 2.94
N TYR A 151 16.19 5.40 3.31
CA TYR A 151 17.25 4.48 3.74
C TYR A 151 17.73 3.51 2.64
N CYS A 152 17.59 3.85 1.34
CA CYS A 152 17.95 2.96 0.22
C CYS A 152 19.45 2.62 0.11
N SER A 153 20.32 3.20 0.94
CA SER A 153 21.77 2.98 0.87
C SER A 153 22.14 1.50 0.99
N ILE A 154 21.48 0.76 1.88
CA ILE A 154 21.73 -0.68 2.07
C ILE A 154 21.45 -1.52 0.81
N PHE A 155 20.49 -1.10 -0.02
CA PHE A 155 20.21 -1.73 -1.31
C PHE A 155 21.28 -1.36 -2.35
N PHE A 156 21.57 -0.05 -2.48
CA PHE A 156 22.55 0.42 -3.45
C PHE A 156 23.96 -0.07 -3.17
N ASP A 157 24.35 -0.23 -1.91
CA ASP A 157 25.61 -0.84 -1.52
C ASP A 157 25.74 -2.26 -2.06
N LYS A 158 24.69 -3.09 -1.89
CA LYS A 158 24.68 -4.46 -2.44
C LYS A 158 24.78 -4.42 -3.96
N TYR A 159 24.05 -3.52 -4.61
CA TYR A 159 24.08 -3.42 -6.07
C TYR A 159 25.46 -2.98 -6.59
N LEU A 160 26.05 -1.95 -6.00
CA LEU A 160 27.39 -1.47 -6.35
C LEU A 160 28.48 -2.52 -6.07
N ILE A 161 28.40 -3.26 -4.97
CA ILE A 161 29.31 -4.37 -4.66
C ILE A 161 29.19 -5.47 -5.72
N PHE A 162 27.98 -5.83 -6.13
CA PHE A 162 27.74 -6.81 -7.20
C PHE A 162 28.37 -6.35 -8.52
N LEU A 163 28.12 -5.12 -8.95
CA LEU A 163 28.67 -4.58 -10.20
C LEU A 163 30.21 -4.54 -10.16
N LYS A 164 30.80 -4.16 -9.03
CA LYS A 164 32.26 -4.13 -8.86
C LYS A 164 32.87 -5.54 -8.88
N LYS A 165 32.25 -6.52 -8.20
CA LYS A 165 32.73 -7.92 -8.18
C LYS A 165 32.71 -8.55 -9.58
N ASN A 166 31.71 -8.22 -10.39
CA ASN A 166 31.56 -8.74 -11.75
C ASN A 166 32.24 -7.87 -12.83
N LYS A 167 33.07 -6.88 -12.44
CA LYS A 167 33.81 -5.99 -13.34
C LYS A 167 32.93 -5.22 -14.34
N LEU A 168 31.70 -4.89 -13.95
CA LEU A 168 30.74 -4.13 -14.76
C LEU A 168 30.88 -2.63 -14.53
N GLU A 169 32.04 -2.07 -14.92
CA GLU A 169 32.43 -0.68 -14.60
C GLU A 169 31.45 0.36 -15.16
N LYS A 170 31.05 0.23 -16.44
CA LYS A 170 30.10 1.16 -17.06
C LYS A 170 28.78 1.25 -16.26
N ASN A 171 28.23 0.10 -15.87
CA ASN A 171 27.00 0.06 -15.09
C ASN A 171 27.20 0.64 -13.69
N TYR A 172 28.36 0.38 -13.07
CA TYR A 172 28.72 0.95 -11.77
C TYR A 172 28.71 2.49 -11.80
N HIS A 173 29.35 3.10 -12.80
CA HIS A 173 29.37 4.56 -12.98
C HIS A 173 27.95 5.12 -13.21
N PHE A 174 27.15 4.46 -14.06
CA PHE A 174 25.79 4.90 -14.35
C PHE A 174 24.89 4.86 -13.10
N ILE A 175 24.93 3.76 -12.35
CA ILE A 175 24.14 3.64 -11.12
C ILE A 175 24.62 4.63 -10.07
N LEU A 176 25.92 4.81 -9.87
CA LEU A 176 26.43 5.79 -8.92
C LEU A 176 26.02 7.23 -9.29
N ARG A 177 26.07 7.57 -10.59
CA ARG A 177 25.58 8.86 -11.08
C ARG A 177 24.10 9.10 -10.77
N ARG A 178 23.27 8.06 -10.78
CA ARG A 178 21.86 8.16 -10.40
C ARG A 178 21.68 8.30 -8.89
N ILE A 179 22.45 7.55 -8.09
CA ILE A 179 22.33 7.57 -6.61
C ILE A 179 22.58 8.97 -6.04
N ILE A 180 23.56 9.71 -6.58
CA ILE A 180 23.88 11.06 -6.08
C ILE A 180 22.76 12.10 -6.31
N GLU A 181 21.79 11.80 -7.17
CA GLU A 181 20.59 12.64 -7.37
C GLU A 181 19.50 12.36 -6.34
N ILE A 182 19.63 11.29 -5.57
CA ILE A 182 18.60 10.84 -4.63
C ILE A 182 18.88 11.46 -3.24
N PRO A 183 17.93 12.23 -2.68
CA PRO A 183 18.03 12.77 -1.32
C PRO A 183 17.79 11.68 -0.27
N GLN A 184 18.78 10.82 -0.07
CA GLN A 184 18.76 9.71 0.88
C GLN A 184 19.76 9.90 2.02
N HIS A 185 19.58 9.16 3.10
CA HIS A 185 20.27 9.34 4.39
C HIS A 185 21.80 9.38 4.26
N GLU A 186 22.40 8.48 3.49
CA GLU A 186 23.86 8.36 3.34
C GLU A 186 24.40 9.02 2.06
N TYR A 187 23.72 10.05 1.52
CA TYR A 187 24.12 10.71 0.26
C TYR A 187 25.60 11.07 0.21
N LEU A 188 26.17 11.59 1.31
CA LEU A 188 27.57 12.02 1.41
C LEU A 188 28.57 10.92 1.02
N LYS A 189 28.29 9.67 1.38
CA LYS A 189 29.16 8.53 1.04
C LYS A 189 29.25 8.36 -0.48
N TYR A 190 28.13 8.42 -1.18
CA TYR A 190 28.10 8.25 -2.63
C TYR A 190 28.71 9.43 -3.38
N PHE A 191 28.55 10.66 -2.89
CA PHE A 191 29.26 11.81 -3.43
C PHE A 191 30.77 11.68 -3.28
N LYS A 192 31.25 11.27 -2.09
CA LYS A 192 32.69 11.00 -1.88
C LYS A 192 33.22 9.95 -2.85
N THR A 193 32.48 8.85 -3.03
CA THR A 193 32.85 7.81 -4.01
C THR A 193 32.84 8.35 -5.44
N TYR A 194 31.81 9.11 -5.83
CA TYR A 194 31.68 9.65 -7.18
C TYR A 194 32.77 10.67 -7.51
N PHE A 195 33.09 11.55 -6.55
CA PHE A 195 34.20 12.49 -6.69
C PHE A 195 35.56 11.79 -6.79
N SER A 196 35.78 10.73 -6.02
CA SER A 196 37.00 9.91 -6.16
C SER A 196 37.09 9.23 -7.54
N LEU A 197 35.95 8.84 -8.14
CA LEU A 197 35.94 8.32 -9.52
C LEU A 197 36.31 9.39 -10.54
N ILE A 198 35.85 10.63 -10.37
CA ILE A 198 36.20 11.74 -11.27
C ILE A 198 37.71 12.05 -11.18
N GLU A 199 38.24 12.14 -9.97
CA GLU A 199 39.68 12.38 -9.73
C GLU A 199 40.54 11.29 -10.40
N ASN A 200 40.17 10.02 -10.19
CA ASN A 200 40.90 8.86 -10.70
C ASN A 200 40.50 8.44 -12.14
N ALA A 201 39.64 9.21 -12.82
CA ALA A 201 39.18 8.85 -14.17
C ALA A 201 40.34 8.85 -15.18
N ASN A 202 40.31 7.90 -16.10
CA ASN A 202 41.13 7.85 -17.31
C ASN A 202 40.26 8.20 -18.54
N LEU A 203 40.87 8.23 -19.73
CA LEU A 203 40.17 8.57 -20.98
C LEU A 203 39.00 7.65 -21.32
N ASP A 204 38.96 6.41 -20.83
CA ASP A 204 37.85 5.49 -21.09
C ASP A 204 36.72 5.62 -20.07
N THR A 205 37.05 5.76 -18.79
CA THR A 205 36.06 5.92 -17.72
C THR A 205 35.40 7.29 -17.73
N ILE A 206 36.08 8.34 -18.20
CA ILE A 206 35.48 9.67 -18.34
C ILE A 206 34.37 9.68 -19.40
N LYS A 207 34.45 8.83 -20.44
CA LYS A 207 33.40 8.65 -21.46
C LYS A 207 32.11 8.06 -20.88
N TYR A 208 32.16 7.47 -19.69
CA TYR A 208 30.96 7.02 -18.98
C TYR A 208 30.23 8.15 -18.26
N ILE A 209 30.91 9.29 -18.03
CA ILE A 209 30.37 10.46 -17.33
C ILE A 209 29.89 11.51 -18.32
N LEU A 210 30.66 11.75 -19.39
CA LEU A 210 30.36 12.77 -20.41
C LEU A 210 30.20 12.14 -21.79
N SER A 211 29.22 12.63 -22.55
CA SER A 211 29.16 12.39 -23.99
C SER A 211 30.05 13.38 -24.76
N GLY A 212 30.36 13.06 -26.03
CA GLY A 212 31.09 13.99 -26.89
C GLY A 212 30.35 15.31 -27.14
N ASN A 213 29.01 15.29 -27.07
CA ASN A 213 28.19 16.49 -27.19
C ASN A 213 28.30 17.37 -25.95
N ASP A 214 28.29 16.77 -24.75
CA ASP A 214 28.48 17.51 -23.49
C ASP A 214 29.86 18.17 -23.49
N LEU A 215 30.90 17.43 -23.90
CA LEU A 215 32.26 17.97 -23.97
C LEU A 215 32.37 19.21 -24.88
N LYS A 216 31.70 19.18 -26.03
CA LYS A 216 31.69 20.29 -26.99
C LYS A 216 30.85 21.47 -26.52
N ASN A 217 29.64 21.21 -26.02
CA ASN A 217 28.70 22.28 -25.67
C ASN A 217 29.04 22.95 -24.35
N ASP A 218 29.44 22.16 -23.36
CA ASP A 218 29.60 22.64 -21.99
C ASP A 218 31.03 23.07 -21.66
N PHE A 219 32.02 22.50 -22.37
CA PHE A 219 33.44 22.73 -22.08
C PHE A 219 34.22 23.23 -23.30
N ASN A 220 33.59 23.28 -24.49
CA ASN A 220 34.24 23.66 -25.76
C ASN A 220 35.50 22.83 -26.06
N LEU A 221 35.47 21.54 -25.73
CA LEU A 221 36.57 20.59 -25.89
C LEU A 221 36.16 19.42 -26.80
N SER A 222 37.16 18.74 -27.37
CA SER A 222 37.02 17.47 -28.09
C SER A 222 37.80 16.35 -27.40
N TRP A 223 37.52 15.09 -27.77
CA TRP A 223 38.24 13.94 -27.23
C TRP A 223 39.75 13.97 -27.51
N VAL A 224 40.16 14.65 -28.59
CA VAL A 224 41.57 14.79 -28.96
C VAL A 224 42.30 15.74 -28.02
N ASP A 225 41.63 16.80 -27.58
CA ASP A 225 42.22 17.79 -26.68
C ASP A 225 42.60 17.18 -25.33
N LEU A 226 41.83 16.18 -24.88
CA LEU A 226 42.04 15.47 -23.60
C LEU A 226 43.27 14.55 -23.58
N LEU A 227 43.97 14.40 -24.71
CA LEU A 227 45.29 13.73 -24.72
C LEU A 227 46.35 14.57 -23.96
N ASN A 228 46.13 15.87 -23.79
CA ASN A 228 46.97 16.72 -22.96
C ASN A 228 46.55 16.61 -21.48
N GLU A 229 47.47 16.14 -20.63
CA GLU A 229 47.23 15.93 -19.20
C GLU A 229 46.77 17.19 -18.43
N ASP A 230 47.26 18.38 -18.80
CA ASP A 230 46.86 19.63 -18.16
C ASP A 230 45.39 19.95 -18.45
N THR A 231 44.96 19.74 -19.70
CA THR A 231 43.57 19.97 -20.10
C THR A 231 42.64 18.94 -19.48
N PHE A 232 43.09 17.68 -19.38
CA PHE A 232 42.31 16.61 -18.75
C PHE A 232 42.14 16.84 -17.25
N SER A 233 43.18 17.30 -16.56
CA SER A 233 43.13 17.65 -15.14
C SER A 233 42.21 18.86 -14.86
N LYS A 234 42.24 19.86 -15.74
CA LYS A 234 41.29 20.99 -15.69
C LYS A 234 39.84 20.52 -15.90
N LEU A 235 39.58 19.67 -16.90
CA LEU A 235 38.26 19.10 -17.15
C LEU A 235 37.73 18.35 -15.91
N LYS A 236 38.54 17.48 -15.28
CA LYS A 236 38.14 16.78 -14.04
C LYS A 236 37.72 17.75 -12.93
N THR A 237 38.47 18.85 -12.79
CA THR A 237 38.18 19.89 -11.80
C THR A 237 36.86 20.60 -12.10
N ASP A 238 36.58 20.91 -13.36
CA ASP A 238 35.36 21.60 -13.76
C ASP A 238 34.13 20.70 -13.71
N ILE A 239 34.26 19.42 -14.07
CA ILE A 239 33.21 18.40 -13.84
C ILE A 239 32.90 18.32 -12.35
N ARG A 240 33.93 18.24 -11.50
CA ARG A 240 33.73 18.20 -10.05
C ARG A 240 32.95 19.42 -9.56
N LYS A 241 33.31 20.63 -10.00
CA LYS A 241 32.60 21.87 -9.63
C LYS A 241 31.12 21.82 -10.02
N LYS A 242 30.77 21.37 -11.22
CA LYS A 242 29.36 21.21 -11.63
C LYS A 242 28.56 20.30 -10.68
N PHE A 243 29.19 19.24 -10.19
CA PHE A 243 28.55 18.31 -9.25
C PHE A 243 28.55 18.78 -7.79
N VAL A 244 29.23 19.89 -7.46
CA VAL A 244 29.10 20.54 -6.14
C VAL A 244 27.72 21.17 -5.98
N ASP A 245 27.16 21.79 -7.03
CA ASP A 245 25.81 22.37 -6.96
C ASP A 245 24.73 21.29 -6.76
N LEU A 246 24.91 20.14 -7.42
CA LEU A 246 24.11 18.95 -7.19
C LEU A 246 24.23 18.47 -5.73
N TYR A 247 25.44 18.39 -5.20
CA TYR A 247 25.68 18.02 -3.81
C TYR A 247 24.94 18.94 -2.82
N ILE A 248 25.04 20.26 -3.01
CA ILE A 248 24.37 21.25 -2.15
C ILE A 248 22.85 21.05 -2.21
N THR A 249 22.31 20.82 -3.40
CA THR A 249 20.87 20.62 -3.60
C THR A 249 20.39 19.32 -2.94
N THR A 250 21.08 18.20 -3.18
CA THR A 250 20.77 16.92 -2.55
C THR A 250 20.89 17.02 -1.02
N GLN A 251 21.92 17.69 -0.50
CA GLN A 251 22.09 17.95 0.93
C GLN A 251 20.90 18.70 1.53
N TYR A 252 20.43 19.76 0.87
CA TYR A 252 19.28 20.54 1.32
C TYR A 252 18.02 19.67 1.44
N TYR A 253 17.71 18.88 0.41
CA TYR A 253 16.51 18.04 0.42
C TYR A 253 16.62 16.86 1.39
N THR A 254 17.79 16.22 1.52
CA THR A 254 18.02 15.21 2.55
C THR A 254 17.78 15.79 3.94
N TRP A 255 18.27 17.01 4.21
CA TRP A 255 18.02 17.69 5.49
C TRP A 255 16.53 17.98 5.71
N LYS A 256 15.80 18.41 4.67
CA LYS A 256 14.34 18.61 4.75
C LYS A 256 13.60 17.33 5.08
N PHE A 257 13.98 16.19 4.47
CA PHE A 257 13.38 14.89 4.79
C PHE A 257 13.76 14.42 6.19
N TYR A 258 15.01 14.64 6.60
CA TYR A 258 15.46 14.33 7.96
C TYR A 258 14.61 14.97 9.05
N GLU A 259 14.10 16.19 8.85
CA GLU A 259 13.22 16.86 9.80
C GLU A 259 11.93 16.08 10.10
N PHE A 260 11.41 15.33 9.11
CA PHE A 260 10.29 14.41 9.28
C PHE A 260 10.79 13.08 9.85
N GLU A 261 11.81 12.48 9.23
CA GLU A 261 12.35 11.15 9.58
C GLU A 261 12.77 11.06 11.05
N LYS A 262 13.39 12.11 11.62
CA LYS A 262 13.79 12.12 13.03
C LYS A 262 12.63 12.07 14.02
N ARG A 263 11.41 12.40 13.58
CA ARG A 263 10.19 12.38 14.41
C ARG A 263 9.42 11.06 14.28
N LEU A 264 9.76 10.23 13.29
CA LEU A 264 9.18 8.92 13.06
C LEU A 264 9.96 7.87 13.86
N LYS A 265 9.36 7.35 14.93
CA LYS A 265 10.03 6.38 15.81
C LYS A 265 9.78 4.93 15.37
N THR A 266 8.63 4.69 14.75
CA THR A 266 8.21 3.36 14.30
C THR A 266 8.29 3.27 12.77
N ASN A 267 9.14 2.38 12.27
CA ASN A 267 9.40 2.20 10.83
C ASN A 267 8.84 0.88 10.26
N TYR A 268 8.20 0.06 11.09
CA TYR A 268 7.65 -1.24 10.71
C TYR A 268 6.28 -1.44 11.36
N PHE A 269 5.46 -2.31 10.79
CA PHE A 269 4.13 -2.59 11.33
C PHE A 269 4.23 -3.33 12.66
N LYS A 270 3.45 -2.86 13.65
CA LYS A 270 3.31 -3.48 14.97
C LYS A 270 1.84 -3.78 15.23
N PRO A 271 1.42 -5.06 15.31
CA PRO A 271 0.06 -5.41 15.67
C PRO A 271 -0.35 -4.82 17.02
N HIS A 272 -1.57 -4.31 17.13
CA HIS A 272 -2.15 -3.70 18.36
C HIS A 272 -1.40 -2.52 18.95
N HIS A 273 -0.41 -1.97 18.24
CA HIS A 273 0.30 -0.78 18.65
C HIS A 273 -0.28 0.44 17.93
N GLU A 274 -0.87 1.36 18.69
CA GLU A 274 -1.34 2.63 18.14
C GLU A 274 -0.18 3.62 18.03
N LEU A 275 -0.08 4.26 16.86
CA LEU A 275 0.87 5.35 16.65
C LEU A 275 0.42 6.60 17.40
N SER A 276 1.39 7.38 17.85
CA SER A 276 1.10 8.66 18.48
C SER A 276 0.48 9.64 17.47
N ARG A 277 -0.36 10.57 17.96
CA ARG A 277 -0.90 11.66 17.12
C ARG A 277 0.20 12.46 16.42
N LEU A 278 1.35 12.64 17.08
CA LEU A 278 2.51 13.31 16.51
C LEU A 278 3.08 12.55 15.31
N GLU A 279 3.21 11.22 15.39
CA GLU A 279 3.68 10.40 14.26
C GLU A 279 2.69 10.42 13.10
N LEU A 280 1.37 10.30 13.37
CA LEU A 280 0.34 10.38 12.32
C LEU A 280 0.37 11.74 11.61
N ASN A 281 0.45 12.84 12.37
CA ASN A 281 0.54 14.18 11.80
C ASN A 281 1.86 14.39 11.04
N THR A 282 2.96 13.81 11.52
CA THR A 282 4.26 13.87 10.83
C THR A 282 4.19 13.15 9.49
N TRP A 283 3.60 11.95 9.44
CA TRP A 283 3.39 11.23 8.18
C TRP A 283 2.52 12.01 7.19
N ASN A 284 1.38 12.56 7.64
CA ASN A 284 0.53 13.35 6.76
C ASN A 284 1.24 14.60 6.23
N SER A 285 1.95 15.31 7.11
CA SER A 285 2.74 16.51 6.72
C SER A 285 3.88 16.16 5.76
N TYR A 286 4.51 14.99 5.95
CA TYR A 286 5.59 14.53 5.08
C TYR A 286 5.05 14.20 3.68
N ILE A 287 3.92 13.50 3.60
CA ILE A 287 3.22 13.22 2.34
C ILE A 287 2.83 14.53 1.63
N GLU A 288 2.18 15.44 2.34
CA GLU A 288 1.77 16.74 1.77
C GLU A 288 2.98 17.55 1.28
N TYR A 289 4.10 17.51 2.01
CA TYR A 289 5.34 18.14 1.59
C TYR A 289 5.85 17.58 0.26
N VAL A 290 5.92 16.24 0.10
CA VAL A 290 6.40 15.64 -1.17
C VAL A 290 5.40 15.80 -2.32
N GLU A 291 4.11 15.84 -2.05
CA GLU A 291 3.08 16.17 -3.06
C GLU A 291 3.25 17.61 -3.55
N VAL A 292 3.35 18.57 -2.63
CA VAL A 292 3.51 19.99 -2.95
C VAL A 292 4.84 20.28 -3.64
N LEU A 293 5.92 19.61 -3.25
CA LEU A 293 7.21 19.70 -3.95
C LEU A 293 7.06 19.35 -5.43
N ASN A 294 6.28 18.32 -5.76
CA ASN A 294 6.04 17.94 -7.16
C ASN A 294 5.11 18.92 -7.89
N LEU A 295 4.16 19.57 -7.20
CA LEU A 295 3.26 20.57 -7.80
C LEU A 295 3.95 21.92 -8.08
N LYS A 296 4.75 22.43 -7.14
CA LYS A 296 5.37 23.79 -7.23
C LYS A 296 6.35 23.94 -8.39
N ILE A 297 6.99 22.83 -8.82
CA ILE A 297 7.96 22.80 -9.93
C ILE A 297 7.27 22.98 -11.30
N ALA A 298 5.94 22.84 -11.38
CA ALA A 298 5.19 23.12 -12.61
C ALA A 298 5.05 24.63 -12.91
N THR A 299 5.25 25.52 -11.92
CA THR A 299 4.72 26.89 -12.02
C THR A 299 5.70 28.03 -12.21
N LYS A 300 7.03 27.96 -11.98
CA LYS A 300 7.90 29.13 -12.33
C LYS A 300 9.44 29.02 -12.32
N GLU A 301 10.09 27.90 -12.00
CA GLU A 301 11.56 27.86 -11.99
C GLU A 301 12.10 26.76 -12.90
N ARG A 302 12.86 27.15 -13.92
CA ARG A 302 13.43 26.26 -14.96
C ARG A 302 14.66 25.47 -14.51
N GLU A 303 15.13 25.54 -13.26
CA GLU A 303 16.53 25.16 -12.96
C GLU A 303 16.82 24.06 -11.93
N HIS A 304 15.85 23.39 -11.29
CA HIS A 304 16.19 22.22 -10.44
C HIS A 304 15.53 20.93 -10.92
N SER A 305 16.19 20.26 -11.86
CA SER A 305 15.80 18.98 -12.49
C SER A 305 15.68 17.79 -11.52
N LEU A 306 16.12 17.91 -10.28
CA LEU A 306 16.38 16.77 -9.39
C LEU A 306 15.12 16.16 -8.76
N ILE A 307 14.03 16.94 -8.67
CA ILE A 307 12.73 16.51 -8.15
C ILE A 307 11.63 16.83 -9.17
N LYS A 308 11.97 16.81 -10.46
CA LYS A 308 10.97 17.05 -11.50
C LYS A 308 10.07 15.81 -11.59
N ASN A 309 8.80 15.93 -11.19
CA ASN A 309 7.77 14.90 -11.31
C ASN A 309 8.20 13.51 -10.80
N ASN A 310 8.83 13.45 -9.63
CA ASN A 310 9.30 12.18 -9.11
C ASN A 310 8.15 11.44 -8.40
N GLN A 311 7.22 10.92 -9.20
CA GLN A 311 6.12 10.06 -8.75
C GLN A 311 6.65 8.89 -7.90
N ALA A 312 7.85 8.39 -8.21
CA ALA A 312 8.47 7.30 -7.46
C ALA A 312 8.88 7.71 -6.03
N LEU A 313 9.25 8.98 -5.80
CA LEU A 313 9.48 9.50 -4.45
C LEU A 313 8.17 9.57 -3.65
N ILE A 314 7.11 10.14 -4.25
CA ILE A 314 5.77 10.20 -3.61
C ILE A 314 5.31 8.78 -3.26
N GLN A 315 5.36 7.87 -4.22
CA GLN A 315 5.00 6.48 -4.02
C GLN A 315 5.84 5.85 -2.91
N SER A 316 7.15 6.08 -2.87
CA SER A 316 8.00 5.55 -1.80
C SER A 316 7.59 6.03 -0.42
N VAL A 317 7.27 7.33 -0.24
CA VAL A 317 6.82 7.86 1.05
C VAL A 317 5.45 7.29 1.44
N TYR A 318 4.51 7.22 0.51
CA TYR A 318 3.19 6.62 0.74
C TYR A 318 3.31 5.15 1.13
N GLU A 319 4.02 4.33 0.36
CA GLU A 319 4.13 2.89 0.62
C GLU A 319 4.80 2.61 1.97
N ARG A 320 5.81 3.41 2.36
CA ARG A 320 6.39 3.35 3.71
C ARG A 320 5.38 3.70 4.79
N CYS A 321 4.61 4.77 4.58
CA CYS A 321 3.57 5.18 5.50
C CYS A 321 2.51 4.09 5.67
N LEU A 322 2.05 3.46 4.59
CA LEU A 322 1.00 2.42 4.61
C LEU A 322 1.41 1.16 5.37
N VAL A 323 2.69 0.79 5.38
CA VAL A 323 3.19 -0.32 6.21
C VAL A 323 2.97 -0.01 7.68
N VAL A 324 3.46 1.14 8.16
CA VAL A 324 3.37 1.49 9.59
C VAL A 324 1.94 1.83 10.00
N THR A 325 1.18 2.44 9.09
CA THR A 325 -0.19 2.91 9.32
C THR A 325 -1.26 1.95 8.80
N GLY A 326 -0.94 0.67 8.61
CA GLY A 326 -1.85 -0.30 8.00
C GLY A 326 -3.26 -0.36 8.58
N ASN A 327 -3.41 -0.13 9.88
CA ASN A 327 -4.70 -0.12 10.58
C ASN A 327 -5.50 1.20 10.41
N TYR A 328 -4.91 2.24 9.85
CA TYR A 328 -5.50 3.57 9.69
C TYR A 328 -6.01 3.75 8.26
N HIS A 329 -7.32 3.61 8.07
CA HIS A 329 -7.96 3.75 6.75
C HIS A 329 -7.68 5.11 6.06
N PHE A 330 -7.35 6.16 6.82
CA PHE A 330 -7.09 7.50 6.31
C PHE A 330 -6.00 7.53 5.24
N PHE A 331 -4.84 6.91 5.50
CA PHE A 331 -3.70 6.97 4.56
C PHE A 331 -3.95 6.14 3.29
N TRP A 332 -4.65 5.01 3.41
CA TRP A 332 -5.10 4.21 2.26
C TRP A 332 -6.04 5.01 1.34
N ILE A 333 -7.02 5.72 1.92
CA ILE A 333 -7.93 6.57 1.15
C ILE A 333 -7.17 7.76 0.55
N LYS A 334 -6.24 8.36 1.29
CA LYS A 334 -5.42 9.47 0.79
C LYS A 334 -4.61 9.06 -0.45
N LEU A 335 -3.96 7.89 -0.44
CA LEU A 335 -3.26 7.38 -1.62
C LEU A 335 -4.22 7.05 -2.78
N ALA A 336 -5.38 6.44 -2.48
CA ALA A 336 -6.39 6.19 -3.52
C ALA A 336 -6.86 7.50 -4.17
N ASN A 337 -7.13 8.54 -3.37
CA ASN A 337 -7.50 9.87 -3.87
C ASN A 337 -6.37 10.51 -4.68
N TYR A 338 -5.12 10.36 -4.26
CA TYR A 338 -3.96 10.79 -5.04
C TYR A 338 -4.00 10.16 -6.45
N TYR A 339 -4.21 8.84 -6.58
CA TYR A 339 -4.32 8.20 -7.89
C TYR A 339 -5.55 8.65 -8.68
N LEU A 340 -6.69 8.88 -8.03
CA LEU A 340 -7.88 9.42 -8.68
C LEU A 340 -7.66 10.83 -9.26
N ASN A 341 -6.90 11.69 -8.56
CA ASN A 341 -6.55 13.02 -9.07
C ASN A 341 -5.70 12.98 -10.35
N TYR A 342 -4.98 11.87 -10.59
CA TYR A 342 -4.27 11.60 -11.84
C TYR A 342 -5.07 10.71 -12.81
N ASN A 343 -6.38 10.55 -12.61
CA ASN A 343 -7.28 9.69 -13.37
C ASN A 343 -6.84 8.21 -13.44
N ASN A 344 -6.07 7.74 -12.45
CA ASN A 344 -5.64 6.35 -12.38
C ASN A 344 -6.55 5.53 -11.45
N ILE A 345 -7.73 5.20 -11.97
CA ILE A 345 -8.78 4.53 -11.19
C ILE A 345 -8.37 3.10 -10.80
N ASP A 346 -7.61 2.41 -11.65
CA ASP A 346 -7.18 1.02 -11.37
C ASP A 346 -6.20 0.95 -10.20
N LEU A 347 -5.20 1.85 -10.13
CA LEU A 347 -4.31 1.92 -8.96
C LEU A 347 -5.05 2.35 -7.69
N ALA A 348 -6.08 3.21 -7.80
CA ALA A 348 -6.93 3.55 -6.67
C ALA A 348 -7.70 2.33 -6.14
N LYS A 349 -8.31 1.54 -7.04
CA LYS A 349 -8.99 0.27 -6.70
C LYS A 349 -8.00 -0.73 -6.07
N GLU A 350 -6.83 -0.92 -6.66
CA GLU A 350 -5.78 -1.80 -6.14
C GLU A 350 -5.33 -1.40 -4.73
N THR A 351 -5.13 -0.10 -4.51
CA THR A 351 -4.75 0.46 -3.20
C THR A 351 -5.80 0.14 -2.13
N LEU A 352 -7.09 0.34 -2.44
CA LEU A 352 -8.17 0.03 -1.51
C LEU A 352 -8.27 -1.48 -1.23
N LEU A 353 -8.14 -2.33 -2.27
CA LEU A 353 -8.10 -3.78 -2.11
C LEU A 353 -6.94 -4.23 -1.22
N ARG A 354 -5.74 -3.67 -1.42
CA ARG A 354 -4.57 -3.92 -0.55
C ARG A 354 -4.84 -3.50 0.90
N GLY A 355 -5.48 -2.35 1.12
CA GLY A 355 -5.85 -1.89 2.46
C GLY A 355 -6.92 -2.76 3.14
N ILE A 356 -7.86 -3.32 2.36
CA ILE A 356 -8.85 -4.29 2.86
C ILE A 356 -8.16 -5.60 3.22
N TYR A 357 -7.27 -6.10 2.36
CA TYR A 357 -6.49 -7.31 2.63
C TYR A 357 -5.58 -7.13 3.86
N ALA A 358 -4.98 -5.96 4.03
CA ALA A 358 -4.13 -5.64 5.17
C ALA A 358 -4.88 -5.60 6.51
N ASN A 359 -6.19 -5.36 6.49
CA ASN A 359 -7.03 -5.30 7.68
C ASN A 359 -8.44 -5.84 7.34
N PRO A 360 -8.59 -7.18 7.32
CA PRO A 360 -9.80 -7.82 6.80
C PRO A 360 -11.03 -7.63 7.70
N ILE A 361 -10.84 -7.44 9.00
CA ILE A 361 -11.90 -7.61 10.01
C ILE A 361 -12.69 -6.31 10.27
N ARG A 362 -12.19 -5.09 9.96
CA ARG A 362 -12.83 -3.84 10.45
C ARG A 362 -12.89 -2.62 9.53
N ASN A 363 -12.38 -2.67 8.30
CA ASN A 363 -12.31 -1.45 7.47
C ASN A 363 -13.55 -1.20 6.59
N LEU A 364 -14.67 -0.84 7.23
CA LEU A 364 -15.90 -0.45 6.52
C LEU A 364 -15.67 0.70 5.55
N LYS A 365 -14.93 1.73 5.95
CA LYS A 365 -14.67 2.92 5.13
C LYS A 365 -13.94 2.59 3.82
N LEU A 366 -12.96 1.67 3.85
CA LEU A 366 -12.25 1.27 2.62
C LEU A 366 -13.17 0.49 1.68
N ARG A 367 -13.98 -0.42 2.23
CA ARG A 367 -14.93 -1.22 1.45
C ARG A 367 -16.03 -0.33 0.84
N ILE A 368 -16.55 0.63 1.59
CA ILE A 368 -17.54 1.61 1.09
C ILE A 368 -16.94 2.46 -0.02
N ARG A 369 -15.72 2.98 0.16
CA ARG A 369 -15.03 3.74 -0.90
C ARG A 369 -14.78 2.89 -2.15
N LEU A 370 -14.49 1.60 -1.99
CA LEU A 370 -14.31 0.68 -3.11
C LEU A 370 -15.64 0.38 -3.82
N ILE A 371 -16.74 0.24 -3.08
CA ILE A 371 -18.11 0.13 -3.63
C ILE A 371 -18.44 1.37 -4.47
N ASP A 372 -18.11 2.56 -3.99
CA ASP A 372 -18.34 3.80 -4.74
C ASP A 372 -17.58 3.79 -6.06
N LEU A 373 -16.29 3.40 -6.04
CA LEU A 373 -15.50 3.29 -7.27
C LEU A 373 -16.07 2.25 -8.23
N TYR A 374 -16.46 1.07 -7.76
CA TYR A 374 -17.08 0.06 -8.63
C TYR A 374 -18.43 0.52 -9.18
N THR A 375 -19.20 1.30 -8.43
CA THR A 375 -20.46 1.86 -8.90
C THR A 375 -20.21 2.89 -10.01
N ILE A 376 -19.21 3.75 -9.83
CA ILE A 376 -18.81 4.75 -10.84
C ILE A 376 -18.24 4.08 -12.09
N THR A 377 -17.47 2.99 -11.95
CA THR A 377 -16.93 2.24 -13.09
C THR A 377 -17.90 1.23 -13.70
N LEU A 378 -19.17 1.22 -13.25
CA LEU A 378 -20.23 0.30 -13.71
C LEU A 378 -19.92 -1.19 -13.47
N GLU A 379 -19.03 -1.50 -12.54
CA GLU A 379 -18.68 -2.85 -12.11
C GLU A 379 -19.63 -3.36 -11.00
N PHE A 380 -20.94 -3.32 -11.26
CA PHE A 380 -21.98 -3.54 -10.25
C PHE A 380 -21.92 -4.92 -9.57
N ASP A 381 -21.51 -5.98 -10.28
CA ASP A 381 -21.40 -7.33 -9.70
C ASP A 381 -20.36 -7.37 -8.57
N LYS A 382 -19.22 -6.68 -8.75
CA LYS A 382 -18.18 -6.58 -7.72
C LYS A 382 -18.64 -5.74 -6.54
N ALA A 383 -19.35 -4.64 -6.80
CA ALA A 383 -19.95 -3.82 -5.75
C ALA A 383 -20.95 -4.65 -4.91
N LYS A 384 -21.86 -5.39 -5.56
CA LYS A 384 -22.84 -6.28 -4.90
C LYS A 384 -22.17 -7.35 -4.05
N ALA A 385 -21.11 -7.99 -4.56
CA ALA A 385 -20.38 -9.01 -3.81
C ALA A 385 -19.86 -8.48 -2.46
N ILE A 386 -19.24 -7.29 -2.45
CA ILE A 386 -18.73 -6.65 -1.23
C ILE A 386 -19.88 -6.24 -0.31
N ILE A 387 -20.96 -5.69 -0.86
CA ILE A 387 -22.15 -5.28 -0.09
C ILE A 387 -22.77 -6.49 0.61
N TYR A 388 -22.94 -7.62 -0.08
CA TYR A 388 -23.53 -8.83 0.50
C TYR A 388 -22.65 -9.42 1.60
N GLU A 389 -21.33 -9.47 1.40
CA GLU A 389 -20.39 -9.87 2.46
C GLU A 389 -20.55 -8.98 3.69
N LEU A 390 -20.62 -7.66 3.48
CA LEU A 390 -20.77 -6.68 4.56
C LEU A 390 -22.11 -6.77 5.29
N LEU A 391 -23.22 -6.98 4.59
CA LEU A 391 -24.54 -7.16 5.19
C LEU A 391 -24.67 -8.51 5.91
N GLN A 392 -23.94 -9.55 5.48
CA GLN A 392 -23.88 -10.81 6.23
C GLN A 392 -23.16 -10.64 7.57
N LEU A 393 -22.11 -9.82 7.61
CA LEU A 393 -21.38 -9.49 8.84
C LEU A 393 -22.11 -8.47 9.71
N LEU A 394 -22.73 -7.46 9.09
CA LEU A 394 -23.37 -6.32 9.74
C LEU A 394 -24.76 -6.06 9.12
N PRO A 395 -25.77 -6.91 9.42
CA PRO A 395 -27.09 -6.85 8.74
C PRO A 395 -27.89 -5.57 9.01
N ASN A 396 -27.53 -4.84 10.06
CA ASN A 396 -28.22 -3.65 10.52
C ASN A 396 -27.35 -2.39 10.37
N ASN A 397 -26.43 -2.37 9.42
CA ASN A 397 -25.69 -1.17 9.07
C ASN A 397 -26.43 -0.37 7.99
N LEU A 398 -26.91 0.83 8.35
CA LEU A 398 -27.65 1.72 7.47
C LEU A 398 -26.85 2.14 6.23
N GLU A 399 -25.58 2.51 6.41
CA GLU A 399 -24.73 3.03 5.34
C GLU A 399 -24.53 1.98 4.23
N ILE A 400 -24.24 0.74 4.62
CA ILE A 400 -24.10 -0.39 3.68
C ILE A 400 -25.43 -0.67 2.97
N PHE A 401 -26.56 -0.58 3.69
CA PHE A 401 -27.88 -0.77 3.09
C PHE A 401 -28.21 0.34 2.07
N CYS A 402 -27.90 1.60 2.35
CA CYS A 402 -28.04 2.68 1.36
C CYS A 402 -27.18 2.44 0.11
N LYS A 403 -25.94 1.95 0.28
CA LYS A 403 -25.10 1.55 -0.86
C LYS A 403 -25.71 0.41 -1.68
N MET A 404 -26.35 -0.56 -1.03
CA MET A 404 -27.13 -1.60 -1.72
C MET A 404 -28.25 -1.00 -2.57
N LEU A 405 -29.02 -0.05 -2.02
CA LEU A 405 -30.11 0.62 -2.74
C LEU A 405 -29.60 1.41 -3.94
N GLN A 406 -28.46 2.11 -3.79
CA GLN A 406 -27.82 2.84 -4.90
C GLN A 406 -27.43 1.90 -6.04
N VAL A 407 -26.79 0.78 -5.74
CA VAL A 407 -26.41 -0.20 -6.77
C VAL A 407 -27.64 -0.87 -7.39
N GLU A 408 -28.65 -1.24 -6.59
CA GLU A 408 -29.91 -1.80 -7.09
C GLU A 408 -30.69 -0.80 -7.95
N HIS A 409 -30.64 0.49 -7.65
CA HIS A 409 -31.26 1.53 -8.48
C HIS A 409 -30.71 1.53 -9.90
N PHE A 410 -29.40 1.33 -10.08
CA PHE A 410 -28.80 1.26 -11.42
C PHE A 410 -29.04 -0.09 -12.12
N THR A 411 -29.20 -1.20 -11.38
CA THR A 411 -29.36 -2.53 -12.00
C THR A 411 -30.82 -2.97 -12.17
N LEU A 412 -31.65 -2.84 -11.14
CA LEU A 412 -33.04 -3.32 -11.06
C LEU A 412 -33.89 -2.30 -10.26
N PRO A 413 -34.22 -1.14 -10.84
CA PRO A 413 -34.90 -0.05 -10.13
C PRO A 413 -36.24 -0.46 -9.49
N SER A 414 -36.93 -1.45 -10.05
CA SER A 414 -38.20 -1.97 -9.51
C SER A 414 -38.07 -2.62 -8.13
N ASN A 415 -36.87 -3.05 -7.74
CA ASN A 415 -36.64 -3.71 -6.45
C ASN A 415 -36.44 -2.72 -5.30
N VAL A 416 -36.06 -1.48 -5.59
CA VAL A 416 -35.67 -0.47 -4.59
C VAL A 416 -36.80 -0.23 -3.59
N GLU A 417 -38.03 0.03 -4.06
CA GLU A 417 -39.22 0.21 -3.21
C GLU A 417 -39.43 -1.01 -2.30
N LYS A 418 -39.35 -2.22 -2.89
CA LYS A 418 -39.58 -3.48 -2.17
C LYS A 418 -38.53 -3.72 -1.08
N LEU A 419 -37.26 -3.43 -1.36
CA LEU A 419 -36.16 -3.58 -0.40
C LEU A 419 -36.33 -2.63 0.79
N ILE A 420 -36.65 -1.36 0.53
CA ILE A 420 -36.87 -0.36 1.58
C ILE A 420 -38.06 -0.78 2.47
N MET A 421 -39.18 -1.16 1.86
CA MET A 421 -40.37 -1.58 2.61
C MET A 421 -40.11 -2.84 3.46
N ASN A 422 -39.40 -3.83 2.91
CA ASN A 422 -39.04 -5.02 3.66
C ASN A 422 -38.14 -4.68 4.85
N LYS A 423 -37.14 -3.81 4.69
CA LYS A 423 -36.22 -3.47 5.78
C LYS A 423 -36.89 -2.62 6.87
N LEU A 424 -37.73 -1.65 6.50
CA LEU A 424 -38.50 -0.85 7.47
C LEU A 424 -39.46 -1.73 8.28
N THR A 425 -40.14 -2.69 7.64
CA THR A 425 -41.04 -3.61 8.34
C THR A 425 -40.28 -4.60 9.22
N GLU A 426 -39.15 -5.15 8.77
CA GLU A 426 -38.27 -5.99 9.58
C GLU A 426 -37.81 -5.28 10.86
N ILE A 427 -37.33 -4.05 10.74
CA ILE A 427 -36.80 -3.29 11.88
C ILE A 427 -37.91 -2.90 12.85
N SER A 428 -39.08 -2.51 12.36
CA SER A 428 -40.24 -2.22 13.23
C SER A 428 -40.65 -3.42 14.10
N LYS A 429 -40.43 -4.66 13.62
CA LYS A 429 -40.70 -5.89 14.39
C LYS A 429 -39.65 -6.16 15.47
N SER A 430 -38.43 -5.65 15.32
CA SER A 430 -37.33 -5.88 16.27
C SER A 430 -37.52 -5.20 17.63
N LYS A 431 -38.47 -4.25 17.75
CA LYS A 431 -38.73 -3.44 18.95
C LYS A 431 -37.51 -2.68 19.50
N ASN A 432 -36.49 -2.45 18.67
CA ASN A 432 -35.33 -1.64 19.02
C ASN A 432 -35.53 -0.20 18.55
N ALA A 433 -35.94 0.69 19.46
CA ALA A 433 -36.26 2.08 19.14
C ALA A 433 -35.07 2.88 18.57
N LEU A 434 -33.83 2.56 18.99
CA LEU A 434 -32.64 3.25 18.49
C LEU A 434 -32.34 2.83 17.05
N LEU A 435 -32.42 1.54 16.76
CA LEU A 435 -32.24 1.01 15.41
C LEU A 435 -33.36 1.48 14.47
N GLU A 436 -34.60 1.54 14.96
CA GLU A 436 -35.74 2.06 14.22
C GLU A 436 -35.54 3.53 13.84
N ASN A 437 -35.11 4.37 14.79
CA ASN A 437 -34.82 5.77 14.51
C ASN A 437 -33.68 5.93 13.48
N GLN A 438 -32.65 5.07 13.53
CA GLN A 438 -31.59 5.09 12.51
C GLN A 438 -32.12 4.78 11.11
N PHE A 439 -32.90 3.70 10.96
CA PHE A 439 -33.41 3.28 9.65
C PHE A 439 -34.59 4.10 9.14
N ASP A 440 -35.21 4.94 9.98
CA ASP A 440 -36.15 5.95 9.52
C ASP A 440 -35.50 6.98 8.59
N TYR A 441 -34.16 7.07 8.56
CA TYR A 441 -33.43 7.79 7.50
C TYR A 441 -33.81 7.32 6.09
N LEU A 442 -34.20 6.05 5.90
CA LEU A 442 -34.64 5.53 4.60
C LEU A 442 -35.87 6.27 4.04
N PHE A 443 -36.69 6.92 4.88
CA PHE A 443 -37.77 7.79 4.41
C PHE A 443 -37.25 9.03 3.68
N ILE A 444 -36.06 9.53 4.04
CA ILE A 444 -35.40 10.60 3.30
C ILE A 444 -34.75 10.02 2.04
N GLU A 445 -33.97 8.94 2.18
CA GLU A 445 -33.25 8.32 1.06
C GLU A 445 -34.21 7.89 -0.07
N MET A 446 -35.41 7.38 0.25
CA MET A 446 -36.38 6.95 -0.77
C MET A 446 -36.86 8.08 -1.68
N LEU A 447 -36.77 9.35 -1.25
CA LEU A 447 -37.19 10.52 -2.03
C LEU A 447 -36.21 10.84 -3.16
N ASP A 448 -34.95 10.39 -3.06
CA ASP A 448 -33.93 10.62 -4.07
C ASP A 448 -34.01 9.60 -5.24
N TYR A 449 -34.82 8.52 -5.11
CA TYR A 449 -34.99 7.52 -6.17
C TYR A 449 -36.19 7.82 -7.07
N SER A 450 -35.91 8.33 -8.27
CA SER A 450 -36.92 8.61 -9.31
C SER A 450 -37.72 7.39 -9.79
N CYS A 451 -37.22 6.17 -9.52
CA CYS A 451 -37.91 4.93 -9.87
C CYS A 451 -39.15 4.65 -9.01
N ILE A 452 -39.35 5.37 -7.89
CA ILE A 452 -40.50 5.21 -7.01
C ILE A 452 -41.55 6.30 -7.36
N PRO A 453 -42.71 5.93 -7.93
CA PRO A 453 -43.75 6.91 -8.27
C PRO A 453 -44.29 7.67 -7.06
N THR A 454 -44.67 8.93 -7.24
CA THR A 454 -45.26 9.78 -6.19
C THR A 454 -46.50 9.16 -5.54
N SER A 455 -47.31 8.43 -6.32
CA SER A 455 -48.49 7.70 -5.83
C SER A 455 -48.13 6.54 -4.88
N ARG A 456 -46.96 5.91 -5.09
CA ARG A 456 -46.42 4.87 -4.20
C ARG A 456 -45.84 5.49 -2.94
N LEU A 457 -45.06 6.57 -3.07
CA LEU A 457 -44.54 7.32 -1.92
C LEU A 457 -45.66 7.76 -0.98
N ARG A 458 -46.77 8.30 -1.51
CA ARG A 458 -47.95 8.67 -0.70
C ARG A 458 -48.49 7.49 0.11
N LYS A 459 -48.68 6.33 -0.53
CA LYS A 459 -49.16 5.10 0.15
C LYS A 459 -48.19 4.63 1.24
N ILE A 460 -46.88 4.79 1.03
CA ILE A 460 -45.86 4.44 2.04
C ILE A 460 -45.97 5.37 3.25
N PHE A 461 -46.08 6.68 3.05
CA PHE A 461 -46.27 7.64 4.16
C PHE A 461 -47.59 7.42 4.90
N GLU A 462 -48.67 7.08 4.20
CA GLU A 462 -49.95 6.68 4.81
C GLU A 462 -49.82 5.41 5.66
N HIS A 463 -49.10 4.40 5.16
CA HIS A 463 -48.86 3.14 5.89
C HIS A 463 -48.10 3.36 7.21
N PHE A 464 -47.13 4.26 7.22
CA PHE A 464 -46.31 4.57 8.40
C PHE A 464 -46.75 5.83 9.16
N ASN A 465 -48.01 6.26 9.01
CA ASN A 465 -48.53 7.52 9.58
C ASN A 465 -48.38 7.69 11.11
N ARG A 466 -48.20 6.59 11.86
CA ARG A 466 -48.00 6.60 13.31
C ARG A 466 -46.55 6.91 13.71
N LYS A 467 -45.60 6.90 12.78
CA LYS A 467 -44.19 7.22 13.08
C LYS A 467 -44.01 8.71 13.40
N LYS A 468 -43.15 8.97 14.38
CA LYS A 468 -42.86 10.33 14.90
C LYS A 468 -41.36 10.63 14.99
N SER A 469 -40.51 9.82 14.34
CA SER A 469 -39.08 10.09 14.33
C SER A 469 -38.77 11.38 13.56
N THR A 470 -37.65 12.00 13.90
CA THR A 470 -37.18 13.24 13.27
C THR A 470 -36.98 13.06 11.76
N TYR A 471 -36.40 11.92 11.35
CA TYR A 471 -36.19 11.59 9.94
C TYR A 471 -37.50 11.39 9.18
N TYR A 472 -38.48 10.68 9.77
CA TYR A 472 -39.79 10.51 9.14
C TYR A 472 -40.54 11.84 8.98
N ILE A 473 -40.56 12.68 10.04
CA ILE A 473 -41.21 13.99 9.98
C ILE A 473 -40.55 14.86 8.91
N LYS A 474 -39.21 14.92 8.89
CA LYS A 474 -38.46 15.67 7.88
C LYS A 474 -38.76 15.17 6.47
N ALA A 475 -38.73 13.85 6.24
CA ALA A 475 -39.07 13.25 4.96
C ALA A 475 -40.51 13.57 4.52
N LYS A 476 -41.47 13.50 5.45
CA LYS A 476 -42.86 13.84 5.18
C LYS A 476 -43.02 15.30 4.79
N THR A 477 -42.38 16.22 5.52
CA THR A 477 -42.38 17.66 5.18
C THR A 477 -41.79 17.88 3.79
N MET A 478 -40.61 17.31 3.51
CA MET A 478 -39.98 17.39 2.17
C MET A 478 -40.89 16.84 1.07
N PHE A 479 -41.57 15.71 1.31
CA PHE A 479 -42.53 15.15 0.36
C PHE A 479 -43.71 16.10 0.11
N THR A 480 -44.28 16.70 1.16
CA THR A 480 -45.39 17.66 1.02
C THR A 480 -44.97 18.93 0.29
N GLU A 481 -43.78 19.47 0.56
CA GLU A 481 -43.22 20.63 -0.14
C GLU A 481 -42.96 20.35 -1.62
N LEU A 482 -42.36 19.21 -1.93
CA LEU A 482 -41.99 18.84 -3.30
C LEU A 482 -43.21 18.45 -4.16
N TYR A 483 -44.21 17.77 -3.58
CA TYR A 483 -45.24 17.06 -4.35
C TYR A 483 -46.70 17.39 -3.97
N GLU A 484 -46.97 18.02 -2.82
CA GLU A 484 -48.35 18.39 -2.43
C GLU A 484 -48.65 19.88 -2.60
N ASN A 485 -47.66 20.77 -2.47
CA ASN A 485 -47.83 22.22 -2.65
C ASN A 485 -47.52 22.73 -4.08
N SER A 486 -46.96 21.90 -4.96
CA SER A 486 -46.54 22.25 -6.32
C SER A 486 -47.65 22.01 -7.36
N GLY A 487 -48.81 22.66 -7.18
CA GLY A 487 -49.89 22.72 -8.17
C GLY A 487 -49.59 23.58 -9.42
N SER A 488 -48.38 24.13 -9.57
CA SER A 488 -48.02 24.95 -10.73
C SER A 488 -46.49 25.10 -10.82
N LYS A 489 -45.92 24.60 -11.92
CA LYS A 489 -44.62 24.99 -12.50
C LYS A 489 -43.48 25.31 -11.52
N HIS A 490 -42.77 24.27 -11.10
CA HIS A 490 -41.31 24.33 -11.12
C HIS A 490 -40.78 22.98 -11.59
N THR A 491 -40.22 22.96 -12.81
CA THR A 491 -39.03 22.15 -13.09
C THR A 491 -37.95 22.64 -12.12
N VAL A 492 -37.98 22.17 -10.88
CA VAL A 492 -36.88 22.38 -9.95
C VAL A 492 -35.76 21.50 -10.48
N GLU A 493 -34.73 22.18 -10.97
CA GLU A 493 -33.43 21.62 -11.30
C GLU A 493 -33.10 20.50 -10.29
N ALA A 494 -32.73 19.32 -10.80
CA ALA A 494 -32.08 18.30 -9.98
C ALA A 494 -31.05 19.00 -9.09
N LYS A 495 -31.01 18.67 -7.79
CA LYS A 495 -30.05 19.22 -6.82
C LYS A 495 -28.73 19.54 -7.54
N LYS A 496 -28.45 20.83 -7.77
CA LYS A 496 -27.20 21.28 -8.40
C LYS A 496 -25.99 20.92 -7.55
N ASP A 497 -26.23 20.54 -6.30
CA ASP A 497 -25.27 19.90 -5.42
C ASP A 497 -25.52 18.39 -5.44
N GLY A 498 -25.09 17.75 -6.53
CA GLY A 498 -24.80 16.32 -6.49
C GLY A 498 -23.76 16.07 -5.40
N TRP A 499 -24.02 15.09 -4.52
CA TRP A 499 -23.08 14.53 -3.55
C TRP A 499 -21.78 15.33 -3.39
N CYS A 500 -21.81 16.40 -2.60
CA CYS A 500 -20.59 16.87 -1.96
C CYS A 500 -20.18 15.75 -1.01
N CYS A 501 -19.33 14.85 -1.52
CA CYS A 501 -18.52 14.00 -0.68
C CYS A 501 -17.70 14.96 0.18
N GLU A 502 -18.03 15.11 1.46
CA GLU A 502 -17.25 15.90 2.44
C GLU A 502 -15.86 15.26 2.73
N TYR A 503 -15.31 14.53 1.77
CA TYR A 503 -14.00 13.88 1.82
C TYR A 503 -13.19 14.08 0.52
N PHE A 504 -13.48 15.12 -0.26
CA PHE A 504 -12.54 15.65 -1.25
C PHE A 504 -11.62 16.70 -0.62
#